data_AF-A0A6N9NXJ2-F1
#
_entry.id   AF-A0A6N9NXJ2-F1
#
_cell.length_a   1.000
_cell.length_b   1.000
_cell.length_c   1.000
_cell.angle_alpha   90.00
_cell.angle_beta   90.00
_cell.angle_gamma   90.00
#
_symmetry.space_group_name_H-M   'P 1'
#
loop_
_entity.id
_entity.type
_entity.pdbx_description
1 polymer ?
#
loop_
_entity_poly.entity_id
_entity_poly.type
_entity_poly.pdbx_seq_one_letter_code
_entity_poly.pdbx_strand_id
1 'polypeptide(L)'
;MNGYSRYKEKSIYSMSSAEQLLLLFDEAISRLNRAEYSLKDKDYPDFEDCVTRASRIVRYLMDILDMNQPISMDLRRIYNYLVYDLSMVKAGRERRQDEIGRIRHILSELREAFDEASRKANDMHVVKETEIRG
;
A
#
# COMPACT_ATOMS: atom_id res chain seq x y z
N MET A 1 -11.47 15.12 -22.06
CA MET A 1 -10.35 14.33 -21.48
C MET A 1 -9.09 15.16 -21.57
N ASN A 2 -8.56 15.61 -20.43
CA ASN A 2 -7.41 16.54 -20.37
C ASN A 2 -6.09 15.80 -20.61
N GLY A 3 -5.13 16.44 -21.30
CA GLY A 3 -3.81 15.86 -21.60
C GLY A 3 -3.07 15.34 -20.37
N TYR A 4 -3.24 15.97 -19.21
CA TYR A 4 -2.72 15.50 -17.92
C TYR A 4 -3.20 14.09 -17.53
N SER A 5 -4.45 13.73 -17.82
CA SER A 5 -4.99 12.40 -17.55
C SER A 5 -4.33 11.35 -18.43
N ARG A 6 -4.04 11.67 -19.71
CA ARG A 6 -3.33 10.75 -20.62
C ARG A 6 -1.87 10.52 -20.23
N TYR A 7 -1.18 11.51 -19.68
CA TYR A 7 0.20 11.34 -19.18
C TYR A 7 0.24 10.42 -17.96
N LYS A 8 -0.67 10.60 -16.99
CA LYS A 8 -0.79 9.71 -15.83
C LYS A 8 -1.18 8.28 -16.24
N GLU A 9 -2.08 8.11 -17.19
CA GLU A 9 -2.44 6.78 -17.71
C GLU A 9 -1.24 6.10 -18.37
N LYS A 10 -0.52 6.77 -19.26
CA LYS A 10 0.66 6.18 -19.92
C LYS A 10 1.75 5.78 -18.93
N SER A 11 2.00 6.57 -17.89
CA SER A 11 2.97 6.20 -16.84
C SER A 11 2.54 4.97 -16.05
N ILE A 12 1.24 4.78 -15.80
CA ILE A 12 0.71 3.60 -15.09
C ILE A 12 0.88 2.34 -15.96
N TYR A 13 0.62 2.42 -17.26
CA TYR A 13 0.74 1.28 -18.18
C TYR A 13 2.19 0.84 -18.44
N SER A 14 3.18 1.70 -18.20
CA SER A 14 4.60 1.36 -18.34
C SER A 14 5.24 0.83 -17.05
N MET A 15 4.55 0.90 -15.91
CA MET A 15 5.07 0.41 -14.63
C MET A 15 5.06 -1.13 -14.59
N SER A 16 6.11 -1.68 -14.01
CA SER A 16 6.15 -3.08 -13.59
C SER A 16 5.11 -3.36 -12.50
N SER A 17 4.72 -4.63 -12.34
CA SER A 17 3.79 -5.05 -11.27
C SER A 17 4.31 -4.70 -9.87
N ALA A 18 5.64 -4.72 -9.68
CA ALA A 18 6.27 -4.33 -8.41
C ALA A 18 6.10 -2.83 -8.16
N GLU A 19 6.33 -1.98 -9.16
CA GLU A 19 6.12 -0.53 -9.02
C GLU A 19 4.65 -0.18 -8.77
N GLN A 20 3.72 -0.88 -9.41
CA GLN A 20 2.28 -0.73 -9.16
C GLN A 20 1.92 -1.12 -7.72
N LEU A 21 2.51 -2.20 -7.19
CA LEU A 21 2.31 -2.62 -5.80
C LEU A 21 2.83 -1.56 -4.81
N LEU A 22 4.05 -1.07 -5.01
CA LEU A 22 4.63 -0.03 -4.15
C LEU A 22 3.81 1.26 -4.19
N LEU A 23 3.28 1.64 -5.36
CA LEU A 23 2.43 2.82 -5.51
C LEU A 23 1.12 2.71 -4.68
N LEU A 24 0.55 1.51 -4.56
CA LEU A 24 -0.63 1.28 -3.72
C LEU A 24 -0.31 1.53 -2.25
N PHE A 25 0.83 1.00 -1.76
CA PHE A 25 1.28 1.27 -0.40
C PHE A 25 1.55 2.75 -0.16
N ASP A 26 2.30 3.39 -1.07
CA ASP A 26 2.66 4.82 -0.97
C ASP A 26 1.40 5.70 -0.92
N GLU A 27 0.38 5.39 -1.73
CA GLU A 27 -0.91 6.10 -1.69
C GLU A 27 -1.65 5.87 -0.37
N ALA A 28 -1.71 4.63 0.15
CA ALA A 28 -2.35 4.36 1.44
C ALA A 28 -1.66 5.09 2.59
N ILE A 29 -0.33 5.09 2.63
CA ILE A 29 0.50 5.81 3.62
C ILE A 29 0.25 7.32 3.52
N SER A 30 0.25 7.87 2.31
CA SER A 30 -0.02 9.29 2.05
C SER A 30 -1.40 9.71 2.53
N ARG A 31 -2.43 8.88 2.29
CA ARG A 31 -3.79 9.11 2.78
C ARG A 31 -3.87 9.12 4.30
N LEU A 32 -3.16 8.22 4.98
CA LEU A 32 -3.14 8.21 6.44
C LEU A 32 -2.40 9.40 7.02
N ASN A 33 -1.31 9.82 6.38
CA ASN A 33 -0.63 11.07 6.71
C ASN A 33 -1.58 12.26 6.62
N ARG A 34 -2.34 12.39 5.52
CA ARG A 34 -3.36 13.43 5.36
C ARG A 34 -4.46 13.31 6.41
N ALA A 35 -4.95 12.10 6.70
CA ALA A 35 -5.97 11.86 7.71
C ALA A 35 -5.54 12.39 9.10
N GLU A 36 -4.26 12.25 9.49
CA GLU A 36 -3.77 12.83 10.75
C GLU A 36 -3.90 14.36 10.79
N TYR A 37 -3.57 15.05 9.69
CA TYR A 37 -3.71 16.51 9.61
C TYR A 37 -5.17 16.95 9.57
N SER A 38 -5.98 16.33 8.73
CA SER A 38 -7.41 16.65 8.60
C SER A 38 -8.15 16.42 9.92
N LEU A 39 -7.78 15.40 10.69
CA LEU A 39 -8.34 15.16 12.02
C LEU A 39 -7.93 16.26 13.03
N LYS A 40 -6.67 16.72 13.01
CA LYS A 40 -6.20 17.84 13.85
C LYS A 40 -6.94 19.14 13.52
N ASP A 41 -7.18 19.39 12.25
CA ASP A 41 -7.88 20.58 11.75
C ASP A 41 -9.41 20.47 11.85
N LYS A 42 -9.94 19.33 12.34
CA LYS A 42 -11.37 19.00 12.43
C LYS A 42 -12.09 19.01 11.07
N ASP A 43 -11.35 18.81 9.99
CA ASP A 43 -11.90 18.52 8.66
C ASP A 43 -12.33 17.04 8.59
N TYR A 44 -13.46 16.75 9.24
CA TYR A 44 -14.02 15.40 9.28
C TYR A 44 -14.39 14.83 7.91
N PRO A 45 -14.96 15.61 6.95
CA PRO A 45 -15.20 15.12 5.60
C PRO A 45 -13.93 14.60 4.93
N ASP A 46 -12.83 15.36 4.99
CA ASP A 46 -11.57 14.95 4.39
C ASP A 46 -10.91 13.77 5.12
N PHE A 47 -10.94 13.79 6.45
CA PHE A 47 -10.50 12.66 7.28
C PHE A 47 -11.21 11.36 6.88
N GLU A 48 -12.55 11.39 6.78
CA GLU A 48 -13.34 10.21 6.44
C GLU A 48 -13.08 9.72 5.01
N ASP A 49 -12.90 10.62 4.03
CA ASP A 49 -12.50 10.25 2.67
C ASP A 49 -11.12 9.59 2.66
N CYS A 50 -10.15 10.16 3.37
CA CYS A 50 -8.79 9.62 3.46
C CYS A 50 -8.76 8.20 4.06
N VAL A 51 -9.41 7.99 5.21
CA VAL A 51 -9.46 6.66 5.87
C VAL A 51 -10.24 5.66 5.01
N THR A 52 -11.32 6.10 4.35
CA THR A 52 -12.09 5.22 3.45
C THR A 52 -11.26 4.77 2.24
N ARG A 53 -10.49 5.67 1.63
CA ARG A 53 -9.61 5.34 0.51
C ARG A 53 -8.47 4.43 0.92
N ALA A 54 -7.82 4.68 2.06
CA ALA A 54 -6.81 3.78 2.62
C ALA A 54 -7.40 2.37 2.83
N SER A 55 -8.61 2.26 3.40
CA SER A 55 -9.29 0.97 3.59
C SER A 55 -9.58 0.25 2.27
N ARG A 56 -9.98 0.97 1.22
CA ARG A 56 -10.18 0.40 -0.12
C ARG A 56 -8.89 -0.17 -0.70
N ILE A 57 -7.77 0.53 -0.54
CA ILE A 57 -6.47 0.06 -1.02
C ILE A 57 -6.05 -1.21 -0.27
N VAL A 58 -6.15 -1.23 1.07
CA VAL A 58 -5.79 -2.42 1.85
C VAL A 58 -6.67 -3.62 1.50
N ARG A 59 -7.97 -3.41 1.27
CA ARG A 59 -8.86 -4.48 0.78
C ARG A 59 -8.44 -4.98 -0.60
N TYR A 60 -8.11 -4.07 -1.52
CA TYR A 60 -7.62 -4.44 -2.83
C TYR A 60 -6.32 -5.26 -2.76
N LEU A 61 -5.35 -4.86 -1.93
CA LEU A 61 -4.11 -5.62 -1.69
C LEU A 61 -4.41 -7.03 -1.16
N MET A 62 -5.41 -7.18 -0.31
CA MET A 62 -5.87 -8.48 0.18
C MET A 62 -6.55 -9.32 -0.91
N ASP A 63 -7.34 -8.71 -1.78
CA ASP A 63 -8.10 -9.39 -2.83
C ASP A 63 -7.21 -9.91 -3.97
N ILE A 64 -6.05 -9.27 -4.20
CA ILE A 64 -5.09 -9.68 -5.24
C ILE A 64 -4.05 -10.69 -4.77
N LEU A 65 -4.13 -11.19 -3.53
CA LEU A 65 -3.19 -12.21 -3.02
C LEU A 65 -3.32 -13.53 -3.80
N ASP A 66 -2.19 -14.05 -4.28
CA ASP A 66 -2.11 -15.44 -4.76
C ASP A 66 -2.09 -16.39 -3.57
N MET A 67 -3.24 -17.00 -3.29
CA MET A 67 -3.40 -17.90 -2.13
C MET A 67 -2.62 -19.22 -2.24
N ASN A 68 -1.97 -19.50 -3.38
CA ASN A 68 -1.06 -20.64 -3.50
C ASN A 68 0.31 -20.35 -2.85
N GLN A 69 0.64 -19.09 -2.59
CA GLN A 69 1.90 -18.75 -1.90
C GLN A 69 1.76 -18.96 -0.39
N PRO A 70 2.71 -19.64 0.27
CA PRO A 70 2.66 -19.90 1.72
C PRO A 70 2.48 -18.64 2.57
N ILE A 71 3.11 -17.53 2.17
CA ILE A 71 3.05 -16.24 2.90
C ILE A 71 1.70 -15.53 2.80
N SER A 72 0.86 -15.86 1.80
CA SER A 72 -0.39 -15.15 1.54
C SER A 72 -1.39 -15.27 2.69
N MET A 73 -1.37 -16.37 3.45
CA MET A 73 -2.25 -16.52 4.60
C MET A 73 -1.91 -15.52 5.72
N ASP A 74 -0.63 -15.26 5.95
CA ASP A 74 -0.19 -14.32 6.97
C ASP A 74 -0.41 -12.87 6.51
N LEU A 75 -0.14 -12.56 5.24
CA LEU A 75 -0.49 -11.26 4.64
C LEU A 75 -1.99 -10.98 4.74
N ARG A 76 -2.83 -11.98 4.42
CA ARG A 76 -4.28 -11.85 4.54
C ARG A 76 -4.72 -11.54 5.97
N ARG A 77 -4.09 -12.16 6.98
CA ARG A 77 -4.38 -11.85 8.40
C ARG A 77 -4.02 -10.41 8.73
N ILE A 78 -2.81 -9.97 8.36
CA ILE A 78 -2.35 -8.60 8.59
C ILE A 78 -3.32 -7.60 7.94
N TYR A 79 -3.67 -7.80 6.66
CA TYR A 79 -4.60 -6.90 5.98
C TYR A 79 -6.00 -6.88 6.61
N ASN A 80 -6.51 -8.02 7.09
CA ASN A 80 -7.77 -8.04 7.83
C ASN A 80 -7.70 -7.19 9.11
N TYR A 81 -6.61 -7.29 9.87
CA TYR A 81 -6.40 -6.45 11.06
C TYR A 81 -6.32 -4.97 10.70
N LEU A 82 -5.56 -4.60 9.67
CA LEU A 82 -5.47 -3.21 9.22
C LEU A 82 -6.82 -2.65 8.78
N VAL A 83 -7.64 -3.45 8.07
CA VAL A 83 -9.00 -3.04 7.68
C VAL A 83 -9.88 -2.80 8.91
N TYR A 84 -9.80 -3.67 9.92
CA TYR A 84 -10.51 -3.49 11.18
C TYR A 84 -10.04 -2.23 11.91
N ASP A 85 -8.74 -2.02 12.06
CA ASP A 85 -8.17 -0.85 12.74
C ASP A 85 -8.55 0.46 12.04
N LEU A 86 -8.54 0.49 10.70
CA LEU A 86 -9.02 1.63 9.92
C LEU A 86 -10.50 1.94 10.18
N SER A 87 -11.34 0.91 10.37
CA SER A 87 -12.75 1.11 10.73
C SER A 87 -12.90 1.70 12.14
N MET A 88 -12.05 1.27 13.08
CA MET A 88 -12.03 1.79 14.45
C MET A 88 -11.52 3.22 14.51
N VAL A 89 -10.49 3.57 13.71
CA VAL A 89 -10.02 4.94 13.52
C VAL A 89 -11.15 5.82 13.00
N LYS A 90 -11.84 5.39 11.94
CA LYS A 90 -12.93 6.16 11.35
C LYS A 90 -14.04 6.46 12.37
N ALA A 91 -14.45 5.45 13.15
CA ALA A 91 -15.51 5.59 14.15
C ALA A 91 -15.06 6.34 15.42
N GLY A 92 -13.79 6.18 15.81
CA GLY A 92 -13.23 6.71 17.05
C GLY A 92 -12.73 8.15 16.96
N ARG A 93 -12.31 8.58 15.76
CA ARG A 93 -11.74 9.90 15.47
C ARG A 93 -10.62 10.24 16.45
N GLU A 94 -10.72 11.36 17.17
CA GLU A 94 -9.69 11.84 18.11
C GLU A 94 -9.35 10.81 19.20
N ARG A 95 -10.30 9.95 19.60
CA ARG A 95 -10.07 8.89 20.58
C ARG A 95 -9.16 7.75 20.09
N ARG A 96 -8.83 7.75 18.80
CA ARG A 96 -8.04 6.71 18.11
C ARG A 96 -6.96 7.33 17.22
N GLN A 97 -6.58 8.59 17.46
CA GLN A 97 -5.64 9.30 16.59
C GLN A 97 -4.25 8.64 16.56
N ASP A 98 -3.82 8.10 17.70
CA ASP A 98 -2.58 7.33 17.86
C ASP A 98 -2.53 6.09 16.94
N GLU A 99 -3.69 5.50 16.65
CA GLU A 99 -3.77 4.34 15.77
C GLU A 99 -3.44 4.64 14.31
N ILE A 100 -3.63 5.89 13.86
CA ILE A 100 -3.30 6.28 12.48
C ILE A 100 -1.80 6.13 12.23
N GLY A 101 -0.97 6.55 13.20
CA GLY A 101 0.48 6.42 13.14
C GLY A 101 0.92 4.95 13.15
N ARG A 102 0.30 4.11 13.99
CA ARG A 102 0.59 2.67 14.04
C ARG A 102 0.29 1.97 12.71
N ILE A 103 -0.89 2.20 12.15
CA ILE A 103 -1.30 1.62 10.86
C ILE A 103 -0.34 2.05 9.75
N ARG A 104 0.02 3.35 9.73
CA ARG A 104 0.97 3.89 8.75
C ARG A 104 2.33 3.22 8.85
N HIS A 105 2.84 3.00 10.07
CA HIS A 105 4.11 2.33 10.28
C HIS A 105 4.11 0.89 9.73
N ILE A 106 3.06 0.10 10.02
CA ILE A 106 2.92 -1.27 9.49
C ILE A 106 2.90 -1.27 7.96
N LEU A 107 2.16 -0.34 7.35
CA LEU A 107 2.13 -0.21 5.89
C LEU A 107 3.50 0.18 5.31
N SER A 108 4.25 1.04 5.99
CA SER A 108 5.62 1.39 5.60
C SER A 108 6.56 0.18 5.66
N GLU A 109 6.51 -0.62 6.73
CA GLU A 109 7.34 -1.83 6.86
C GLU A 109 7.02 -2.85 5.75
N LEU A 110 5.74 -3.08 5.45
CA LEU A 110 5.34 -3.95 4.33
C LEU A 110 5.83 -3.42 2.99
N ARG A 111 5.70 -2.10 2.75
CA ARG A 111 6.17 -1.45 1.53
C ARG A 111 7.67 -1.61 1.35
N GLU A 112 8.46 -1.40 2.41
CA GLU A 112 9.91 -1.60 2.41
C GLU A 112 10.28 -3.05 2.13
N ALA A 113 9.61 -4.01 2.78
CA ALA A 113 9.83 -5.43 2.55
C ALA A 113 9.56 -5.85 1.09
N PHE A 114 8.49 -5.33 0.47
CA PHE A 114 8.18 -5.60 -0.93
C PHE A 114 9.16 -4.90 -1.89
N ASP A 115 9.65 -3.70 -1.57
CA ASP A 115 10.70 -3.01 -2.35
C ASP A 115 11.99 -3.85 -2.35
N GLU A 116 12.46 -4.28 -1.17
CA GLU A 116 13.62 -5.16 -1.05
C GLU A 116 13.44 -6.48 -1.81
N ALA A 117 12.28 -7.12 -1.69
CA ALA A 117 11.98 -8.35 -2.42
C ALA A 117 12.02 -8.14 -3.94
N SER A 118 11.50 -7.01 -4.42
CA SER A 118 11.50 -6.66 -5.85
C SER A 118 12.93 -6.49 -6.40
N ARG A 119 13.82 -5.86 -5.63
CA ARG A 119 15.23 -5.68 -6.01
C ARG A 119 15.96 -7.02 -6.09
N LYS A 120 15.80 -7.87 -5.08
CA LYS A 120 16.40 -9.22 -5.06
C LYS A 120 15.91 -10.09 -6.23
N ALA A 121 14.62 -10.01 -6.58
CA ALA A 121 14.06 -10.73 -7.71
C ALA A 121 14.64 -10.26 -9.06
N ASN A 122 14.91 -8.96 -9.20
CA ASN A 122 15.56 -8.40 -10.39
C ASN A 122 17.05 -8.80 -10.46
N ASP A 123 17.77 -8.75 -9.35
CA ASP A 123 19.19 -9.14 -9.29
C ASP A 123 19.39 -10.62 -9.67
N MET A 124 18.49 -11.51 -9.25
CA MET A 124 18.54 -12.94 -9.60
C MET A 124 18.40 -13.22 -11.10
N HIS A 125 17.75 -12.33 -11.88
CA HIS A 125 17.65 -12.47 -13.33
C HIS A 125 18.96 -12.10 -14.04
N VAL A 126 19.79 -11.23 -13.45
CA VAL A 126 21.07 -10.80 -14.04
C VAL A 126 22.17 -11.86 -13.90
N VAL A 127 22.09 -12.73 -12.88
CA VAL A 127 23.17 -13.68 -12.54
C VAL A 127 23.13 -15.00 -13.33
N LYS A 128 22.14 -15.25 -14.19
CA LYS A 128 21.96 -16.56 -14.86
C LYS A 128 22.59 -16.73 -16.25
N GLU A 129 23.28 -15.75 -16.81
CA GLU A 129 23.92 -15.87 -18.13
C GLU A 129 25.45 -15.78 -18.07
N THR A 130 26.14 -16.73 -17.43
CA THR A 130 27.51 -17.08 -17.84
C THR A 130 27.97 -18.46 -17.33
N GLU A 131 27.28 -19.54 -17.74
CA GLU A 131 28.00 -20.80 -17.92
C GLU A 131 28.52 -20.85 -19.36
N ILE A 132 29.70 -20.28 -19.56
CA ILE A 132 30.49 -20.49 -20.77
C ILE A 132 30.89 -21.97 -20.76
N ARG A 133 30.17 -22.80 -21.51
CA ARG A 133 30.68 -24.11 -21.89
C ARG A 133 31.84 -23.89 -22.86
N GLY A 134 33.05 -24.18 -22.39
CA GLY A 134 34.28 -24.24 -23.17
C GLY A 134 35.20 -25.29 -22.56
#